data_AF-A0A2T2VFZ8-F1
#
_entry.id   AF-A0A2T2VFZ8-F1
#
_cell.length_a   1.000
_cell.length_b   1.000
_cell.length_c   1.000
_cell.angle_alpha   90.00
_cell.angle_beta   90.00
_cell.angle_gamma   90.00
#
_symmetry.space_group_name_H-M   'P 1'
#
loop_
_entity.id
_entity.type
_entity.pdbx_description
1 polymer ?
#
loop_
_entity_poly.entity_id
_entity_poly.type
_entity_poly.pdbx_seq_one_letter_code
_entity_poly.pdbx_strand_id
1 'polypeptide(L)'
;TAGQTNMEELLNLIFYAKAIICHDSSVMHFGDAMGKPLIALYGPTDAHRTKPLNPTSHLLFSYNEYCGILYNLAMTEPELYKQVDNQSTMSAITPKDVFSSLESLLN
;
A
#
# COMPACT_ATOMS: atom_id res chain seq x y z
N THR A 1 -16.76 -3.76 -7.65
CA THR A 1 -16.43 -5.13 -8.10
C THR A 1 -14.96 -5.17 -8.51
N ALA A 2 -14.31 -6.33 -8.46
CA ALA A 2 -12.92 -6.53 -8.88
C ALA A 2 -12.83 -7.74 -9.84
N GLY A 3 -11.71 -7.90 -10.56
CA GLY A 3 -11.48 -9.04 -11.47
C GLY A 3 -12.21 -8.96 -12.81
N GLN A 4 -12.67 -7.77 -13.21
CA GLN A 4 -13.38 -7.53 -14.48
C GLN A 4 -12.50 -6.93 -15.57
N THR A 5 -11.24 -6.65 -15.27
CA THR A 5 -10.29 -6.06 -16.21
C THR A 5 -9.19 -7.04 -16.55
N ASN A 6 -8.75 -7.02 -17.80
CA ASN A 6 -7.45 -7.60 -18.16
C ASN A 6 -6.30 -6.66 -17.73
N MET A 7 -5.06 -7.08 -18.01
CA MET A 7 -3.88 -6.32 -17.61
C MET A 7 -3.80 -4.94 -18.29
N GLU A 8 -4.07 -4.87 -19.60
CA GLU A 8 -4.02 -3.61 -20.36
C GLU A 8 -5.11 -2.62 -19.89
N GLU A 9 -6.32 -3.13 -19.64
CA GLU A 9 -7.43 -2.35 -19.08
C GLU A 9 -7.12 -1.80 -17.69
N LEU A 10 -6.52 -2.63 -16.82
CA LEU A 10 -6.08 -2.19 -15.49
C LEU A 10 -5.03 -1.08 -15.59
N LEU A 11 -4.02 -1.26 -16.44
CA LEU A 11 -2.98 -0.26 -16.66
C LEU A 11 -3.56 1.05 -17.20
N ASN A 12 -4.54 0.99 -18.10
CA ASN A 12 -5.24 2.17 -18.60
C ASN A 12 -6.03 2.88 -17.49
N LEU A 13 -6.74 2.16 -16.62
CA LEU A 13 -7.43 2.76 -15.48
C LEU A 13 -6.47 3.46 -14.52
N ILE A 14 -5.33 2.82 -14.22
CA ILE A 14 -4.26 3.39 -13.40
C ILE A 14 -3.69 4.65 -14.09
N PHE A 15 -3.50 4.61 -15.41
CA PHE A 15 -2.96 5.72 -16.17
C PHE A 15 -3.87 6.97 -16.10
N TYR A 16 -5.19 6.81 -16.08
CA TYR A 16 -6.11 7.95 -15.98
C TYR A 16 -6.51 8.32 -14.55
N ALA A 17 -6.08 7.56 -13.54
CA ALA A 17 -6.34 7.87 -12.15
C ALA A 17 -5.60 9.15 -11.72
N LYS A 18 -6.28 10.00 -10.95
CA LYS A 18 -5.66 11.20 -10.34
C LYS A 18 -4.68 10.85 -9.22
N ALA A 19 -5.01 9.83 -8.45
CA ALA A 19 -4.16 9.27 -7.41
C ALA A 19 -4.52 7.80 -7.20
N ILE A 20 -3.61 7.05 -6.60
CA ILE A 20 -3.76 5.64 -6.28
C ILE A 20 -3.59 5.46 -4.78
N ILE A 21 -4.49 4.71 -4.16
CA ILE A 21 -4.36 4.28 -2.76
C ILE A 21 -4.35 2.76 -2.77
N CYS A 22 -3.29 2.14 -2.27
CA CYS A 22 -3.13 0.70 -2.32
C CYS A 22 -2.31 0.16 -1.16
N HIS A 23 -2.47 -1.13 -0.87
CA HIS A 23 -1.50 -1.90 -0.09
C HIS A 23 -0.27 -2.22 -0.96
N ASP A 24 0.73 -2.87 -0.37
CA ASP A 24 1.95 -3.40 -0.98
C ASP A 24 1.68 -4.57 -1.96
N SER A 25 0.94 -4.26 -3.02
CA SER A 25 0.52 -5.19 -4.07
C SER A 25 1.05 -4.74 -5.44
N SER A 26 0.87 -5.57 -6.48
CA SER A 26 1.34 -5.24 -7.84
C SER A 26 0.85 -3.89 -8.38
N VAL A 27 -0.37 -3.48 -8.01
CA VAL A 27 -0.95 -2.17 -8.38
C VAL A 27 -0.09 -1.01 -7.89
N MET A 28 0.55 -1.16 -6.72
CA MET A 28 1.48 -0.16 -6.19
C MET A 28 2.66 0.05 -7.14
N HIS A 29 3.27 -1.04 -7.60
CA HIS A 29 4.41 -0.98 -8.51
C HIS A 29 4.03 -0.42 -9.89
N PHE A 30 2.83 -0.72 -10.39
CA PHE A 30 2.35 -0.12 -11.64
C PHE A 30 2.14 1.39 -11.50
N GLY A 31 1.51 1.83 -10.40
CA GLY A 31 1.34 3.24 -10.10
C GLY A 31 2.66 4.00 -9.99
N ASP A 32 3.61 3.43 -9.25
CA ASP A 32 4.95 3.99 -9.04
C ASP A 32 5.74 4.10 -10.36
N ALA A 33 5.73 3.04 -11.18
CA ALA A 33 6.39 3.02 -12.49
C ALA A 33 5.79 4.02 -13.48
N MET A 34 4.49 4.30 -13.37
CA MET A 34 3.79 5.30 -14.18
C MET A 34 3.92 6.74 -13.62
N GLY A 35 4.62 6.92 -12.49
CA GLY A 35 4.77 8.21 -11.83
C GLY A 35 3.46 8.82 -11.35
N LYS A 36 2.48 7.97 -10.99
CA LYS A 36 1.20 8.44 -10.48
C LYS A 36 1.33 8.88 -9.03
N PRO A 37 0.64 9.95 -8.62
CA PRO A 37 0.46 10.25 -7.21
C PRO A 37 -0.08 9.01 -6.50
N LEU A 38 0.64 8.54 -5.49
CA LEU A 38 0.39 7.22 -4.91
C LEU A 38 0.52 7.29 -3.39
N ILE A 39 -0.41 6.65 -2.68
CA ILE A 39 -0.36 6.43 -1.23
C ILE A 39 -0.31 4.92 -1.02
N ALA A 40 0.83 4.43 -0.51
CA ALA A 40 0.99 3.03 -0.15
C ALA A 40 0.78 2.83 1.35
N LEU A 41 -0.10 1.89 1.70
CA LEU A 41 -0.47 1.55 3.07
C LEU A 41 0.32 0.33 3.53
N TYR A 42 1.11 0.48 4.58
CA TYR A 42 1.97 -0.55 5.14
C TYR A 42 1.60 -0.89 6.58
N GLY A 43 1.69 -2.17 6.90
CA GLY A 43 1.60 -2.67 8.28
C GLY A 43 2.73 -3.66 8.54
N PRO A 44 2.50 -4.96 8.38
CA PRO A 44 3.49 -5.97 8.76
C PRO A 44 4.66 -6.11 7.78
N THR A 45 4.46 -5.77 6.51
CA THR A 45 5.47 -5.92 5.45
C THR A 45 6.70 -5.04 5.66
N ASP A 46 7.85 -5.59 5.28
CA ASP A 46 9.10 -4.86 5.14
C ASP A 46 9.09 -3.85 3.98
N ALA A 47 8.74 -2.60 4.29
CA ALA A 47 8.76 -1.52 3.31
C ALA A 47 10.15 -1.23 2.73
N HIS A 48 11.27 -1.63 3.38
CA HIS A 48 12.59 -1.41 2.79
C HIS A 48 12.78 -2.21 1.49
N ARG A 49 12.05 -3.32 1.34
CA ARG A 49 12.13 -4.21 0.18
C ARG A 49 11.15 -3.84 -0.91
N THR A 50 9.95 -3.38 -0.55
CA THR A 50 8.83 -3.25 -1.49
C THR A 50 8.36 -1.82 -1.72
N LYS A 51 8.83 -0.82 -0.94
CA LYS A 51 8.31 0.54 -1.07
C LYS A 51 8.44 1.08 -2.50
N PRO A 52 7.46 1.91 -2.94
CA PRO A 52 7.62 2.72 -4.14
C PRO A 52 8.87 3.60 -4.06
N LEU A 53 9.47 3.87 -5.20
CA LEU A 53 10.71 4.64 -5.33
C LEU A 53 10.47 6.05 -5.86
N ASN A 54 9.28 6.33 -6.41
CA ASN A 54 8.97 7.65 -6.95
C ASN A 54 8.82 8.69 -5.82
N PRO A 55 9.40 9.89 -5.96
CA PRO A 55 9.23 10.97 -4.98
C PRO A 55 7.78 11.42 -4.79
N THR A 56 6.88 11.17 -5.74
CA THR A 56 5.45 11.48 -5.63
C THR A 56 4.66 10.44 -4.84
N SER A 57 5.33 9.37 -4.39
CA SER A 57 4.73 8.30 -3.61
C SER A 57 4.83 8.60 -2.11
N HIS A 58 3.71 8.50 -1.41
CA HIS A 58 3.58 8.69 0.02
C HIS A 58 3.38 7.34 0.72
N LEU A 59 4.05 7.14 1.85
CA LEU A 59 3.94 5.94 2.66
C LEU A 59 3.16 6.24 3.94
N LEU A 60 2.12 5.47 4.21
CA LEU A 60 1.43 5.47 5.50
C LEU A 60 1.66 4.14 6.19
N PHE A 61 2.12 4.21 7.44
CA PHE A 61 2.40 3.03 8.25
C PHE A 61 1.37 2.88 9.37
N SER A 62 0.92 1.66 9.57
CA SER A 62 0.14 1.25 10.73
C SER A 62 1.09 1.11 11.92
N TYR A 63 1.31 2.21 12.66
CA TYR A 63 2.21 2.26 13.81
C TYR A 63 1.62 1.56 15.05
N ASN A 64 1.49 0.24 14.98
CA ASN A 64 1.20 -0.66 16.08
C ASN A 64 2.33 -1.68 16.27
N GLU A 65 2.15 -2.66 17.17
CA GLU A 65 3.13 -3.71 17.49
C GLU A 65 3.49 -4.64 16.32
N TYR A 66 2.72 -4.61 15.23
CA TYR A 66 2.95 -5.41 14.03
C TYR A 66 3.71 -4.66 12.93
N CYS A 67 3.95 -3.35 13.09
CA CYS A 67 4.59 -2.52 12.07
C CYS A 67 5.97 -3.08 11.69
N GLY A 68 6.14 -3.51 10.44
CA GLY A 68 7.39 -4.05 9.92
C GLY A 68 7.82 -5.37 10.56
N ILE A 69 6.92 -6.13 11.21
CA ILE A 69 7.27 -7.39 11.90
C ILE A 69 7.84 -8.46 10.94
N LEU A 70 7.57 -8.34 9.63
CA LEU A 70 8.11 -9.22 8.59
C LEU A 70 9.44 -8.70 8.01
N TYR A 71 10.10 -7.77 8.70
CA TYR A 71 11.39 -7.19 8.30
C TYR A 71 12.41 -8.29 7.97
N ASN A 72 13.05 -8.14 6.80
CA ASN A 72 14.07 -9.07 6.32
C ASN A 72 13.65 -10.56 6.38
N LEU A 73 12.36 -10.84 6.12
CA LEU A 73 11.82 -12.21 6.14
C LEU A 73 12.00 -12.93 7.49
N ALA A 74 12.04 -12.18 8.61
CA ALA A 74 12.12 -12.77 9.94
C ALA A 74 10.95 -13.72 10.25
N MET A 75 9.81 -13.50 9.59
CA MET A 75 8.61 -14.32 9.64
C MET A 75 7.88 -14.21 8.29
N THR A 76 7.03 -15.20 7.97
CA THR A 76 6.14 -15.16 6.81
C THR A 76 4.74 -14.68 7.19
N GLU A 77 4.00 -14.09 6.25
CA GLU A 77 2.60 -13.70 6.47
C GLU A 77 1.72 -14.85 6.99
N PRO A 78 1.79 -16.10 6.46
CA PRO A 78 0.98 -17.20 6.98
C PRO A 78 1.32 -17.58 8.43
N GLU A 79 2.55 -17.34 8.90
CA GLU A 79 2.93 -17.59 10.29
C GLU A 79 2.36 -16.50 11.22
N LEU A 80 2.38 -15.25 10.76
CA LEU A 80 1.78 -14.12 11.48
C LEU A 80 0.26 -14.29 11.62
N TYR A 81 -0.43 -14.64 10.53
CA TYR A 81 -1.88 -14.74 10.49
C TYR A 81 -2.45 -15.97 11.21
N LYS A 82 -1.60 -16.90 11.66
CA LYS A 82 -2.00 -17.95 12.62
C LYS A 82 -2.14 -17.43 14.05
N GLN A 83 -1.50 -16.31 14.35
CA GLN A 83 -1.37 -15.76 15.71
C GLN A 83 -2.17 -14.47 15.89
N VAL A 84 -2.43 -13.75 14.80
CA VAL A 84 -3.02 -12.42 14.80
C VAL A 84 -4.12 -12.36 13.73
N ASP A 85 -5.21 -11.67 14.05
CA ASP A 85 -6.24 -11.37 13.04
C ASP A 85 -5.72 -10.35 12.01
N ASN A 86 -6.02 -10.57 10.73
CA ASN A 86 -5.54 -9.73 9.63
C ASN A 86 -5.88 -8.24 9.80
N GLN A 87 -7.02 -7.90 10.40
CA GLN A 87 -7.42 -6.50 10.55
C GLN A 87 -6.57 -5.78 11.59
N SER A 88 -6.04 -6.51 12.57
CA SER A 88 -5.26 -5.93 13.66
C SER A 88 -3.96 -5.31 13.16
N THR A 89 -3.32 -5.89 12.13
CA THR A 89 -2.02 -5.43 11.62
C THR A 89 -2.10 -4.05 10.97
N MET A 90 -3.22 -3.70 10.34
CA MET A 90 -3.45 -2.42 9.65
C MET A 90 -4.29 -1.43 10.46
N SER A 91 -4.72 -1.81 11.67
CA SER A 91 -5.72 -1.08 12.47
C SER A 91 -5.34 0.35 12.88
N ALA A 92 -4.06 0.71 12.86
CA ALA A 92 -3.59 2.03 13.25
C ALA A 92 -3.66 3.06 12.12
N ILE A 93 -3.93 2.66 10.87
CA ILE A 93 -4.22 3.59 9.77
C ILE A 93 -5.72 3.86 9.74
N THR A 94 -6.12 5.11 9.98
CA THR A 94 -7.53 5.49 9.89
C THR A 94 -7.87 6.07 8.52
N PRO A 95 -9.14 6.01 8.09
CA PRO A 95 -9.57 6.70 6.87
C PRO A 95 -9.23 8.20 6.87
N LYS A 96 -9.26 8.84 8.04
CA LYS A 96 -8.90 10.26 8.18
C LYS A 96 -7.44 10.51 7.77
N ASP A 97 -6.51 9.67 8.21
CA ASP A 97 -5.09 9.79 7.87
C ASP A 97 -4.88 9.66 6.35
N VAL A 98 -5.59 8.71 5.73
CA VAL A 98 -5.56 8.51 4.28
C VAL A 98 -6.11 9.73 3.53
N PHE A 99 -7.26 10.26 3.95
CA PHE A 99 -7.85 11.45 3.32
C PHE A 99 -6.94 12.68 3.46
N SER A 100 -6.36 12.93 4.64
CA SER A 100 -5.44 14.04 4.83
C SER A 100 -4.17 13.90 3.98
N SER A 101 -3.63 12.68 3.85
CA SER A 101 -2.51 12.43 2.94
C SER A 101 -2.90 12.63 1.47
N LEU A 102 -4.12 12.26 1.09
CA LEU A 102 -4.62 12.43 -0.28
C LEU A 102 -4.80 13.91 -0.64
N GLU A 103 -5.36 14.71 0.26
CA GLU A 103 -5.50 16.16 0.06
C GLU A 103 -4.13 16.82 -0.12
N SER A 104 -3.14 16.46 0.71
CA SER A 104 -1.77 16.98 0.56
C SER A 104 -1.10 16.56 -0.74
N LEU A 105 -1.46 15.40 -1.29
CA LEU A 105 -0.85 14.84 -2.50
C LEU A 105 -1.44 15.42 -3.79
N LEU A 106 -2.69 15.87 -3.75
CA LEU A 106 -3.42 16.39 -4.91
C LEU A 106 -3.40 17.92 -5.03
N ASN A 107 -2.91 18.63 -4.01
CA ASN A 107 -2.73 20.08 -4.01
C ASN A 107 -1.35 20.46 -4.54
#